data_AF-A0A962NIB0-F1
#
_entry.id   AF-A0A962NIB0-F1
#
_cell.length_a   1.000
_cell.length_b   1.000
_cell.length_c   1.000
_cell.angle_alpha   90.00
_cell.angle_beta   90.00
_cell.angle_gamma   90.00
#
_symmetry.space_group_name_H-M   'P 1'
#
loop_
_entity.id
_entity.type
_entity.pdbx_description
1 polymer ?
#
loop_
_entity_poly.entity_id
_entity_poly.type
_entity_poly.pdbx_seq_one_letter_code
_entity_poly.pdbx_strand_id
1 'polypeptide(L)'
;MSEDSPSSNGSGGRSWLDRIASVLSGELRNREELIDELRNAHSNGLLDADTLAMLEGAITVSDKRVEDVMVPRPKIAFVPVEATVDELMQIVVESGHSRFPVQGDDPDEILGMLHAKDLLRHFARGGELQLRSLLRPLNLIPESKRLNELLKDFRVNRQHLALVVDEYGGVAGLVTIEDVLEEIVGEIDDEHDAEDKPEVLVNDRGDGIYQVQGMAPIEAFNAHFG
;
A
#
# COMPACT_ATOMS: atom_id res chain seq x y z
N MET A 1 -72.08 8.16 -19.22
CA MET A 1 -71.74 9.52 -19.68
C MET A 1 -70.98 10.13 -18.52
N SER A 2 -69.66 9.89 -18.52
CA SER A 2 -68.59 10.90 -18.68
C SER A 2 -68.29 11.57 -17.32
N GLU A 3 -67.07 11.66 -16.79
CA GLU A 3 -65.72 11.60 -17.36
C GLU A 3 -64.67 11.28 -16.27
N ASP A 4 -63.50 10.90 -16.76
CA ASP A 4 -62.31 10.39 -16.08
C ASP A 4 -61.53 11.42 -15.24
N SER A 5 -60.72 10.92 -14.31
CA SER A 5 -59.56 11.63 -13.74
C SER A 5 -58.40 11.64 -14.74
N PRO A 6 -57.35 12.49 -14.59
CA PRO A 6 -56.19 11.95 -13.87
C PRO A 6 -55.33 12.96 -13.08
N SER A 7 -54.59 12.38 -12.15
CA SER A 7 -53.40 12.86 -11.47
C SER A 7 -52.28 13.30 -12.44
N SER A 8 -51.45 14.26 -12.02
CA SER A 8 -50.16 14.52 -12.67
C SER A 8 -49.02 14.49 -11.64
N ASN A 9 -48.11 13.55 -11.88
CA ASN A 9 -46.77 13.43 -11.31
C ASN A 9 -45.91 14.61 -11.78
N GLY A 10 -45.26 15.30 -10.83
CA GLY A 10 -44.19 16.25 -11.12
C GLY A 10 -42.83 15.69 -10.70
N SER A 11 -42.21 14.88 -11.57
CA SER A 11 -40.78 14.54 -11.45
C SER A 11 -39.95 15.77 -11.81
N GLY A 12 -39.47 16.49 -10.80
CA GLY A 12 -38.59 17.66 -10.95
C GLY A 12 -37.21 17.26 -11.45
N GLY A 13 -37.01 17.35 -12.77
CA GLY A 13 -35.69 17.27 -13.38
C GLY A 13 -34.82 18.44 -12.91
N ARG A 14 -33.62 18.13 -12.39
CA ARG A 14 -32.62 19.12 -12.00
C ARG A 14 -32.32 20.05 -13.17
N SER A 15 -32.45 21.35 -12.94
CA SER A 15 -32.42 22.38 -13.97
C SER A 15 -31.00 22.58 -14.47
N TRP A 16 -30.85 22.78 -15.78
CA TRP A 16 -29.61 23.20 -16.45
C TRP A 16 -28.96 24.44 -15.81
N LEU A 17 -29.77 25.28 -15.13
CA LEU A 17 -29.31 26.43 -14.37
C LEU A 17 -28.51 26.04 -13.12
N ASP A 18 -28.88 24.94 -12.45
CA ASP A 18 -28.12 24.43 -11.29
C ASP A 18 -26.74 23.93 -11.74
N ARG A 19 -26.64 23.39 -12.98
CA ARG A 19 -25.36 22.97 -13.57
C ARG A 19 -24.45 24.15 -13.90
N ILE A 20 -25.00 25.30 -14.30
CA ILE A 20 -24.24 26.52 -14.64
C ILE A 20 -23.88 27.31 -13.38
N ALA A 21 -24.79 27.41 -12.40
CA ALA A 21 -24.54 28.08 -11.12
C ALA A 21 -23.37 27.41 -10.37
N SER A 22 -23.29 26.08 -10.44
CA SER A 22 -22.18 25.34 -9.86
C SER A 22 -20.87 25.48 -10.65
N VAL A 23 -20.86 26.01 -11.90
CA VAL A 23 -19.62 26.28 -12.66
C VAL A 23 -19.05 27.62 -12.19
N LEU A 24 -19.93 28.54 -11.80
CA LEU A 24 -19.56 29.84 -11.26
C LEU A 24 -19.26 29.82 -9.74
N SER A 25 -19.70 28.81 -8.98
CA SER A 25 -19.51 28.78 -7.51
C SER A 25 -18.11 28.33 -7.06
N GLY A 26 -17.28 27.78 -7.96
CA GLY A 26 -15.98 27.21 -7.58
C GLY A 26 -16.10 26.01 -6.63
N GLU A 27 -17.28 25.40 -6.52
CA GLU A 27 -17.47 24.19 -5.73
C GLU A 27 -16.96 22.98 -6.52
N LEU A 28 -15.92 22.34 -5.99
CA LEU A 28 -15.39 21.07 -6.49
C LEU A 28 -16.51 20.02 -6.48
N ARG A 29 -16.77 19.39 -7.63
CA ARG A 29 -17.92 18.48 -7.79
C ARG A 29 -17.55 17.02 -7.86
N ASN A 30 -16.29 16.72 -8.17
CA ASN A 30 -15.80 15.35 -8.29
C ASN A 30 -14.31 15.28 -7.92
N ARG A 31 -13.81 14.05 -7.86
CA ARG A 31 -12.42 13.77 -7.48
C ARG A 31 -11.41 14.32 -8.47
N GLU A 32 -11.72 14.27 -9.76
CA GLU A 32 -10.83 14.77 -10.82
C GLU A 32 -10.62 16.28 -10.68
N GLU A 33 -11.70 17.03 -10.48
CA GLU A 33 -11.65 18.47 -10.21
C GLU A 33 -10.84 18.81 -8.94
N LEU A 34 -10.96 18.00 -7.88
CA LEU A 34 -10.16 18.19 -6.66
C LEU A 34 -8.66 17.97 -6.94
N ILE A 35 -8.31 16.90 -7.67
CA ILE A 35 -6.91 16.60 -8.02
C ILE A 35 -6.34 17.72 -8.92
N ASP A 36 -7.10 18.19 -9.90
CA ASP A 36 -6.68 19.28 -10.78
C ASP A 36 -6.42 20.57 -9.99
N GLU A 37 -7.24 20.87 -8.98
CA GLU A 37 -7.00 22.02 -8.12
C GLU A 37 -5.75 21.86 -7.25
N LEU A 38 -5.46 20.66 -6.74
CA LEU A 38 -4.22 20.38 -6.02
C LEU A 38 -2.99 20.56 -6.93
N ARG A 39 -3.07 20.12 -8.19
CA ARG A 39 -2.01 20.33 -9.20
C ARG A 39 -1.81 21.81 -9.54
N ASN A 40 -2.89 22.58 -9.61
CA ASN A 40 -2.82 24.03 -9.78
C ASN A 40 -2.14 24.68 -8.57
N ALA A 41 -2.48 24.26 -7.34
CA ALA A 41 -1.83 24.75 -6.12
C ALA A 41 -0.32 24.45 -6.10
N HIS A 42 0.09 23.26 -6.55
CA HIS A 42 1.51 22.93 -6.76
C HIS A 42 2.19 23.84 -7.79
N SER A 43 1.54 24.03 -8.95
CA SER A 43 2.06 24.90 -10.02
C SER A 43 2.21 26.37 -9.59
N ASN A 44 1.36 26.81 -8.64
CA ASN A 44 1.42 28.13 -8.03
C ASN A 44 2.40 28.22 -6.84
N GLY A 45 3.13 27.14 -6.53
CA GLY A 45 4.13 27.09 -5.47
C GLY A 45 3.57 27.01 -4.05
N LEU A 46 2.28 26.65 -3.89
CA LEU A 46 1.65 26.48 -2.58
C LEU A 46 1.88 25.09 -1.99
N LEU A 47 2.18 24.11 -2.84
CA LEU A 47 2.49 22.73 -2.49
C LEU A 47 3.81 22.32 -3.16
N ASP A 48 4.67 21.61 -2.45
CA ASP A 48 5.77 20.89 -3.09
C ASP A 48 5.28 19.60 -3.76
N ALA A 49 6.17 18.95 -4.53
CA ALA A 49 5.83 17.77 -5.31
C ALA A 49 5.47 16.57 -4.42
N ASP A 50 6.19 16.39 -3.30
CA ASP A 50 6.00 15.27 -2.39
C ASP A 50 4.64 15.38 -1.67
N THR A 51 4.29 16.60 -1.24
CA THR A 51 3.00 16.91 -0.64
C THR A 51 1.86 16.67 -1.62
N LEU A 52 2.01 17.09 -2.88
CA LEU A 52 1.01 16.81 -3.91
C LEU A 52 0.82 15.29 -4.09
N ALA A 53 1.93 14.54 -4.22
CA ALA A 53 1.89 13.09 -4.38
C ALA A 53 1.19 12.40 -3.20
N MET A 54 1.51 12.81 -1.96
CA MET A 54 0.87 12.28 -0.76
C MET A 54 -0.64 12.55 -0.73
N LEU A 55 -1.08 13.74 -1.14
CA LEU A 55 -2.50 14.08 -1.20
C LEU A 55 -3.23 13.28 -2.28
N GLU A 56 -2.63 13.11 -3.47
CA GLU A 56 -3.19 12.27 -4.54
C GLU A 56 -3.28 10.80 -4.11
N GLY A 57 -2.25 10.27 -3.44
CA GLY A 57 -2.23 8.91 -2.88
C GLY A 57 -3.31 8.71 -1.81
N ALA A 58 -3.40 9.63 -0.84
CA ALA A 58 -4.42 9.59 0.20
C ALA A 58 -5.85 9.61 -0.35
N ILE A 59 -6.08 10.39 -1.43
CA ILE A 59 -7.35 10.38 -2.16
C ILE A 59 -7.55 8.98 -2.77
N THR A 60 -6.59 8.47 -3.55
CA THR A 60 -6.67 7.20 -4.28
C THR A 60 -6.92 5.97 -3.39
N VAL A 61 -6.29 5.91 -2.21
CA VAL A 61 -6.45 4.80 -1.25
C VAL A 61 -7.89 4.56 -0.83
N SER A 62 -8.77 5.56 -0.88
CA SER A 62 -10.18 5.36 -0.53
C SER A 62 -10.94 4.45 -1.51
N ASP A 63 -10.45 4.31 -2.74
CA ASP A 63 -11.09 3.52 -3.81
C ASP A 63 -10.42 2.17 -4.05
N LYS A 64 -9.20 1.99 -3.54
CA LYS A 64 -8.47 0.71 -3.60
C LYS A 64 -9.00 -0.32 -2.60
N ARG A 65 -8.86 -1.57 -2.97
CA ARG A 65 -9.19 -2.76 -2.18
C ARG A 65 -7.92 -3.49 -1.74
N VAL A 66 -8.07 -4.41 -0.80
CA VAL A 66 -6.97 -5.24 -0.30
C VAL A 66 -6.36 -6.09 -1.41
N GLU A 67 -7.17 -6.62 -2.32
CA GLU A 67 -6.69 -7.38 -3.48
C GLU A 67 -5.70 -6.61 -4.37
N ASP A 68 -5.80 -5.27 -4.42
CA ASP A 68 -4.96 -4.43 -5.29
C ASP A 68 -3.51 -4.33 -4.79
N VAL A 69 -3.26 -4.60 -3.51
CA VAL A 69 -1.96 -4.35 -2.84
C VAL A 69 -1.42 -5.54 -2.07
N MET A 70 -2.24 -6.57 -1.81
CA MET A 70 -1.81 -7.71 -1.01
C MET A 70 -0.63 -8.46 -1.65
N VAL A 71 0.23 -9.00 -0.80
CA VAL A 71 1.21 -10.01 -1.18
C VAL A 71 0.48 -11.32 -1.49
N PRO A 72 0.51 -11.82 -2.73
CA PRO A 72 -0.16 -13.08 -3.08
C PRO A 72 0.43 -14.27 -2.33
N ARG A 73 -0.40 -15.25 -1.97
CA ARG A 73 0.00 -16.42 -1.18
C ARG A 73 1.34 -17.08 -1.58
N PRO A 74 1.65 -17.32 -2.86
CA PRO A 74 2.90 -17.96 -3.25
C PRO A 74 4.17 -17.15 -2.91
N LYS A 75 4.04 -15.85 -2.66
CA LYS A 75 5.14 -14.95 -2.30
C LYS A 75 5.27 -14.73 -0.78
N ILE A 76 4.36 -15.30 0.02
CA ILE A 76 4.42 -15.15 1.47
C ILE A 76 5.51 -16.06 2.03
N ALA A 77 6.41 -15.49 2.82
CA ALA A 77 7.33 -16.26 3.66
C ALA A 77 6.60 -16.83 4.87
N PHE A 78 6.17 -18.09 4.76
CA PHE A 78 5.59 -18.84 5.87
C PHE A 78 6.66 -19.47 6.76
N VAL A 79 6.33 -19.62 8.03
CA VAL A 79 7.13 -20.37 9.00
C VAL A 79 6.38 -21.64 9.40
N PRO A 80 6.93 -22.84 9.20
CA PRO A 80 6.33 -24.08 9.71
C PRO A 80 6.33 -24.12 11.24
N VAL A 81 5.25 -24.62 11.86
CA VAL A 81 5.14 -24.68 13.32
C VAL A 81 6.14 -25.64 13.98
N GLU A 82 6.54 -26.67 13.24
CA GLU A 82 7.52 -27.67 13.68
C GLU A 82 8.95 -27.33 13.21
N ALA A 83 9.17 -26.12 12.68
CA ALA A 83 10.49 -25.68 12.26
C ALA A 83 11.46 -25.61 13.46
N THR A 84 12.68 -26.09 13.23
CA THR A 84 13.78 -25.96 14.18
C THR A 84 14.20 -24.50 14.34
N VAL A 85 14.92 -24.19 15.42
CA VAL A 85 15.46 -22.83 15.66
C VAL A 85 16.35 -22.37 14.51
N ASP A 86 17.16 -23.28 13.96
CA ASP A 86 18.09 -22.97 12.87
C ASP A 86 17.33 -22.65 11.57
N GLU A 87 16.31 -23.44 11.22
CA GLU A 87 15.44 -23.18 10.07
C GLU A 87 14.67 -21.87 10.21
N LEU A 88 14.12 -21.60 11.40
CA LEU A 88 13.47 -20.33 11.73
C LEU A 88 14.41 -19.14 11.51
N MET A 89 15.63 -19.24 12.01
CA MET A 89 16.62 -18.18 11.86
C MET A 89 17.01 -17.97 10.41
N GLN A 90 17.16 -19.05 9.64
CA GLN A 90 17.43 -18.96 8.22
C GLN A 90 16.32 -18.21 7.48
N ILE A 91 15.06 -18.57 7.69
CA ILE A 91 13.90 -17.89 7.09
C ILE A 91 13.88 -16.41 7.48
N VAL A 92 14.08 -16.09 8.75
CA VAL A 92 14.02 -14.72 9.27
C VAL A 92 15.14 -13.85 8.69
N VAL A 93 16.35 -14.38 8.59
CA VAL A 93 17.52 -13.65 8.07
C VAL A 93 17.44 -13.49 6.56
N GLU A 94 17.07 -14.53 5.82
CA GLU A 94 16.98 -14.49 4.36
C GLU A 94 15.86 -13.56 3.87
N SER A 95 14.72 -13.55 4.56
CA SER A 95 13.59 -12.71 4.15
C SER A 95 13.68 -11.28 4.67
N GLY A 96 14.42 -11.02 5.74
CA GLY A 96 14.52 -9.70 6.39
C GLY A 96 13.20 -9.20 7.01
N HIS A 97 12.16 -10.02 7.12
CA HIS A 97 10.84 -9.55 7.56
C HIS A 97 10.73 -9.50 9.09
N SER A 98 9.88 -8.59 9.58
CA SER A 98 9.64 -8.43 11.02
C SER A 98 8.59 -9.39 11.59
N ARG A 99 7.70 -9.92 10.74
CA ARG A 99 6.53 -10.72 11.12
C ARG A 99 6.28 -11.83 10.11
N PHE A 100 5.93 -13.01 10.60
CA PHE A 100 5.74 -14.21 9.79
C PHE A 100 4.44 -14.91 10.16
N PRO A 101 3.58 -15.24 9.20
CA PRO A 101 2.49 -16.18 9.43
C PRO A 101 3.07 -17.57 9.73
N VAL A 102 2.56 -18.21 10.77
CA VAL A 102 2.98 -19.56 11.16
C VAL A 102 1.97 -20.57 10.64
N GLN A 103 2.45 -21.49 9.80
CA GLN A 103 1.69 -22.55 9.16
C GLN A 103 1.71 -23.82 10.03
N GLY A 104 0.57 -24.49 10.13
CA GLY A 104 0.42 -25.77 10.81
C GLY A 104 0.99 -26.94 10.00
N ASP A 105 0.51 -28.15 10.32
CA ASP A 105 0.86 -29.35 9.55
C ASP A 105 0.12 -29.40 8.21
N ASP A 106 -1.09 -28.81 8.16
CA ASP A 106 -1.84 -28.58 6.94
C ASP A 106 -1.40 -27.27 6.28
N PRO A 107 -1.01 -27.27 4.98
CA PRO A 107 -0.62 -26.06 4.26
C PRO A 107 -1.68 -24.94 4.25
N ASP A 108 -2.95 -25.25 4.45
CA ASP A 108 -4.03 -24.27 4.54
C ASP A 108 -4.29 -23.77 5.98
N GLU A 109 -3.69 -24.40 6.99
CA GLU A 109 -3.87 -24.04 8.39
C GLU A 109 -2.85 -22.98 8.82
N ILE A 110 -3.33 -21.77 9.13
CA ILE A 110 -2.50 -20.70 9.71
C ILE A 110 -2.82 -20.56 11.20
N LEU A 111 -1.83 -20.87 12.04
CA LEU A 111 -1.97 -20.93 13.49
C LEU A 111 -1.88 -19.56 14.18
N GLY A 112 -1.22 -18.60 13.52
CA GLY A 112 -1.02 -17.26 14.06
C GLY A 112 0.15 -16.54 13.41
N MET A 113 0.72 -15.57 14.13
CA MET A 113 1.85 -14.76 13.69
C MET A 113 3.00 -14.81 14.69
N LEU A 114 4.21 -14.96 14.17
CA LEU A 114 5.47 -14.83 14.89
C LEU A 114 6.08 -13.45 14.63
N HIS A 115 6.59 -12.79 15.67
CA HIS A 115 7.51 -11.67 15.50
C HIS A 115 8.96 -12.16 15.53
N ALA A 116 9.77 -11.74 14.55
CA ALA A 116 11.21 -12.05 14.50
C ALA A 116 11.93 -11.68 15.81
N LYS A 117 11.64 -10.49 16.35
CA LYS A 117 12.25 -10.00 17.60
C LYS A 117 11.97 -10.87 18.83
N ASP A 118 10.90 -11.66 18.82
CA ASP A 118 10.59 -12.54 19.96
C ASP A 118 11.59 -13.72 20.02
N LEU A 119 12.25 -14.07 18.90
CA LEU A 119 13.37 -15.01 18.87
C LEU A 119 14.61 -14.46 19.61
N LEU A 120 14.84 -13.14 19.62
CA LEU A 120 15.96 -12.55 20.36
C LEU A 120 15.86 -12.82 21.87
N ARG A 121 14.64 -12.86 22.42
CA ARG A 121 14.40 -13.15 23.83
C ARG A 121 14.76 -14.60 24.17
N HIS A 122 14.57 -15.51 23.23
CA HIS A 122 14.97 -16.90 23.38
C HIS A 122 16.49 -17.02 23.49
N PHE A 123 17.24 -16.42 22.55
CA PHE A 123 18.70 -16.42 22.60
C PHE A 123 19.27 -15.74 23.85
N ALA A 124 18.65 -14.67 24.33
CA ALA A 124 19.10 -13.99 25.53
C ALA A 124 18.91 -14.82 26.83
N ARG A 125 17.90 -15.69 26.89
CA ARG A 125 17.57 -16.48 28.09
C ARG A 125 18.13 -17.90 28.07
N GLY A 126 18.38 -18.45 26.88
CA GLY A 126 18.69 -19.86 26.68
C GLY A 126 17.48 -20.76 26.95
N GLY A 127 17.53 -21.99 26.43
CA GLY A 127 16.49 -23.01 26.62
C GLY A 127 16.00 -23.60 25.30
N GLU A 128 14.88 -24.33 25.36
CA GLU A 128 14.19 -24.84 24.16
C GLU A 128 13.18 -23.80 23.65
N LEU A 129 13.14 -23.59 22.33
CA LEU A 129 12.19 -22.67 21.72
C LEU A 129 10.83 -23.36 21.58
N GLN A 130 9.84 -22.86 22.30
CA GLN A 130 8.45 -23.30 22.11
C GLN A 130 7.73 -22.31 21.21
N LEU A 131 7.82 -22.51 19.88
CA LEU A 131 7.25 -21.58 18.89
C LEU A 131 5.77 -21.29 19.14
N ARG A 132 4.98 -22.30 19.48
CA ARG A 132 3.54 -22.18 19.81
C ARG A 132 3.25 -21.17 20.93
N SER A 133 4.18 -21.02 21.88
CA SER A 133 4.03 -20.07 23.00
C SER A 133 4.26 -18.60 22.60
N LEU A 134 4.89 -18.37 21.45
CA LEU A 134 5.20 -17.05 20.90
C LEU A 134 4.15 -16.56 19.90
N LEU A 135 3.22 -17.43 19.49
CA LEU A 135 2.20 -17.10 18.50
C LEU A 135 1.27 -16.02 19.02
N ARG A 136 1.01 -15.06 18.14
CA ARG A 136 0.02 -14.01 18.36
C ARG A 136 -1.16 -14.20 17.41
N PRO A 137 -2.36 -13.74 17.79
CA PRO A 137 -3.52 -13.78 16.90
C PRO A 137 -3.21 -13.06 15.59
N LEU A 138 -3.64 -13.67 14.49
CA LEU A 138 -3.56 -13.10 13.16
C LEU A 138 -4.96 -12.73 12.69
N ASN A 139 -5.16 -11.49 12.26
CA ASN A 139 -6.47 -11.04 11.82
C ASN A 139 -6.75 -11.52 10.40
N LEU A 140 -7.97 -11.99 10.15
CA LEU A 140 -8.43 -12.41 8.82
C LEU A 140 -9.31 -11.31 8.22
N ILE A 141 -9.10 -10.98 6.95
CA ILE A 141 -9.89 -9.98 6.23
C ILE A 141 -10.22 -10.46 4.82
N PRO A 142 -11.37 -10.05 4.25
CA PRO A 142 -11.70 -10.38 2.86
C PRO A 142 -10.92 -9.52 1.87
N GLU A 143 -10.63 -10.07 0.69
CA GLU A 143 -10.01 -9.37 -0.46
C GLU A 143 -10.73 -8.08 -0.85
N SER A 144 -12.06 -8.08 -0.74
CA SER A 144 -12.92 -6.96 -1.13
C SER A 144 -12.89 -5.78 -0.17
N LYS A 145 -12.24 -5.88 0.99
CA LYS A 145 -12.18 -4.80 1.99
C LYS A 145 -11.46 -3.58 1.41
N ARG A 146 -11.94 -2.37 1.73
CA ARG A 146 -11.30 -1.13 1.28
C ARG A 146 -10.05 -0.79 2.10
N LEU A 147 -9.04 -0.22 1.46
CA LEU A 147 -7.78 0.09 2.13
C LEU A 147 -7.90 1.18 3.20
N ASN A 148 -8.74 2.20 2.98
CA ASN A 148 -8.99 3.23 4.00
C ASN A 148 -9.62 2.67 5.29
N GLU A 149 -10.48 1.66 5.17
CA GLU A 149 -11.06 0.92 6.30
C GLU A 149 -10.01 0.03 6.97
N LEU A 150 -9.20 -0.68 6.18
CA LEU A 150 -8.10 -1.50 6.70
C LEU A 150 -7.07 -0.66 7.48
N LEU A 151 -6.64 0.49 6.94
CA LEU A 151 -5.72 1.40 7.59
C LEU A 151 -6.26 1.88 8.95
N LYS A 152 -7.55 2.17 9.01
CA LYS A 152 -8.22 2.53 10.27
C LYS A 152 -8.18 1.38 11.27
N ASP A 153 -8.47 0.16 10.83
CA ASP A 153 -8.43 -1.02 11.69
C ASP A 153 -7.02 -1.32 12.22
N PHE A 154 -6.01 -1.23 11.36
CA PHE A 154 -4.61 -1.37 11.77
C PHE A 154 -4.23 -0.36 12.86
N ARG A 155 -4.62 0.91 12.69
CA ARG A 155 -4.37 1.97 13.69
C ARG A 155 -5.10 1.75 15.00
N VAL A 156 -6.38 1.38 14.95
CA VAL A 156 -7.22 1.20 16.15
C VAL A 156 -6.78 -0.04 16.94
N ASN A 157 -6.54 -1.15 16.24
CA ASN A 157 -6.19 -2.43 16.85
C ASN A 157 -4.69 -2.58 17.12
N ARG A 158 -3.87 -1.61 16.69
CA ARG A 158 -2.39 -1.65 16.75
C ARG A 158 -1.85 -2.92 16.09
N GLN A 159 -2.46 -3.30 14.97
CA GLN A 159 -2.07 -4.42 14.13
C GLN A 159 -1.39 -3.89 12.88
N HIS A 160 -0.43 -4.64 12.37
CA HIS A 160 0.41 -4.22 11.23
C HIS A 160 0.37 -5.23 10.09
N LEU A 161 -0.35 -6.34 10.27
CA LEU A 161 -0.34 -7.47 9.34
C LEU A 161 -1.67 -8.21 9.50
N ALA A 162 -2.29 -8.53 8.36
CA ALA A 162 -3.51 -9.31 8.28
C ALA A 162 -3.37 -10.35 7.17
N LEU A 163 -4.00 -11.49 7.37
CA LEU A 163 -4.13 -12.52 6.35
C LEU A 163 -5.39 -12.23 5.52
N VAL A 164 -5.25 -12.32 4.21
CA VAL A 164 -6.33 -12.08 3.27
C VAL A 164 -6.94 -13.42 2.89
N VAL A 165 -8.26 -13.51 2.96
CA VAL A 165 -9.02 -14.72 2.61
C VAL A 165 -9.94 -14.49 1.41
N ASP A 166 -10.05 -15.52 0.58
CA ASP A 166 -10.97 -15.58 -0.56
C ASP A 166 -12.41 -15.92 -0.12
N GLU A 167 -13.35 -16.00 -1.07
CA GLU A 167 -14.76 -16.33 -0.79
C GLU A 167 -14.98 -17.77 -0.31
N TYR A 168 -14.01 -18.64 -0.52
CA TYR A 168 -14.04 -20.03 -0.09
C TYR A 168 -13.38 -20.24 1.28
N GLY A 169 -12.84 -19.17 1.88
CA GLY A 169 -12.13 -19.19 3.16
C GLY A 169 -10.67 -19.64 3.05
N GLY A 170 -10.15 -19.78 1.83
CA GLY A 170 -8.76 -20.05 1.55
C GLY A 170 -7.89 -18.81 1.76
N VAL A 171 -6.61 -19.03 2.05
CA VAL A 171 -5.63 -17.94 2.13
C VAL A 171 -5.34 -17.45 0.71
N ALA A 172 -5.71 -16.21 0.43
CA ALA A 172 -5.44 -15.54 -0.83
C ALA A 172 -4.08 -14.82 -0.80
N GLY A 173 -3.77 -14.22 0.34
CA GLY A 173 -2.62 -13.35 0.47
C GLY A 173 -2.41 -12.82 1.88
N LEU A 174 -1.58 -11.79 1.97
CA LEU A 174 -1.25 -11.08 3.19
C LEU A 174 -1.10 -9.60 2.88
N VAL A 175 -1.48 -8.76 3.81
CA VAL A 175 -1.32 -7.30 3.67
C VAL A 175 -0.79 -6.72 4.97
N THR A 176 0.09 -5.75 4.83
CA THR A 176 0.73 -5.04 5.93
C THR A 176 0.23 -3.60 6.01
N ILE A 177 0.51 -2.93 7.12
CA ILE A 177 0.20 -1.49 7.22
C ILE A 177 1.13 -0.69 6.31
N GLU A 178 2.35 -1.17 6.12
CA GLU A 178 3.38 -0.59 5.27
C GLU A 178 2.89 -0.55 3.81
N ASP A 179 2.32 -1.64 3.28
CA ASP A 179 1.76 -1.69 1.91
C ASP A 179 0.67 -0.62 1.70
N VAL A 180 -0.16 -0.37 2.72
CA VAL A 180 -1.22 0.64 2.64
C VAL A 180 -0.67 2.06 2.75
N LEU A 181 0.43 2.26 3.48
CA LEU A 181 1.09 3.56 3.60
C LEU A 181 1.88 3.90 2.34
N GLU A 182 2.50 2.92 1.70
CA GLU A 182 3.19 3.06 0.42
C GLU A 182 2.25 3.60 -0.67
N GLU A 183 0.98 3.19 -0.66
CA GLU A 183 -0.03 3.75 -1.57
C GLU A 183 -0.36 5.23 -1.35
N ILE A 184 -0.06 5.75 -0.15
CA ILE A 184 -0.23 7.16 0.17
C ILE A 184 1.06 7.92 -0.11
N VAL A 185 2.17 7.41 0.41
CA VAL A 185 3.45 8.13 0.46
C VAL A 185 4.27 7.92 -0.81
N GLY A 186 3.99 6.86 -1.57
CA GLY A 186 4.88 6.32 -2.59
C GLY A 186 5.97 5.43 -1.98
N GLU A 187 6.84 4.95 -2.84
CA GLU A 187 8.06 4.23 -2.46
C GLU A 187 8.89 5.12 -1.51
N ILE A 188 9.20 4.59 -0.32
CA ILE A 188 10.14 5.23 0.60
C ILE A 188 11.47 4.55 0.35
N ASP A 189 12.42 5.24 -0.31
CA ASP A 189 13.78 4.73 -0.46
C ASP A 189 14.33 4.40 0.93
N ASP A 190 14.66 3.12 1.17
CA ASP A 190 15.27 2.69 2.42
C ASP A 190 16.67 3.31 2.53
N GLU A 191 17.17 3.50 3.76
CA GLU A 191 18.54 4.00 3.99
C GLU A 191 19.60 3.10 3.33
N HIS A 192 19.22 1.87 2.96
CA HIS A 192 20.02 0.88 2.26
C HIS A 192 19.82 0.85 0.73
N ASP A 193 18.80 1.52 0.17
CA ASP A 193 18.50 1.49 -1.28
C ASP A 193 19.44 2.37 -2.12
N ALA A 194 20.17 3.27 -1.47
CA ALA A 194 21.15 4.13 -2.14
C ALA A 194 22.43 3.40 -2.58
N GLU A 195 22.67 2.16 -2.11
CA GLU A 195 23.91 1.44 -2.42
C GLU A 195 23.84 0.59 -3.71
N ASP A 196 22.65 0.27 -4.23
CA ASP A 196 22.50 -0.71 -5.35
C ASP A 196 21.95 -0.15 -6.68
N LYS A 197 21.53 1.12 -6.73
CA LYS A 197 21.21 1.77 -8.02
C LYS A 197 22.45 2.54 -8.48
N PRO A 198 23.16 2.14 -9.56
CA PRO A 198 24.15 3.03 -10.15
C PRO A 198 23.42 4.31 -10.52
N GLU A 199 23.76 5.43 -9.88
CA GLU A 199 23.23 6.75 -10.22
C GLU A 199 23.32 6.90 -11.73
N VAL A 200 22.17 6.97 -12.41
CA VAL A 200 22.14 7.23 -13.84
C VAL A 200 22.44 8.70 -14.02
N LEU A 201 23.74 9.03 -14.07
CA LEU A 201 24.27 10.40 -14.14
C LEU A 201 23.96 11.09 -15.48
N VAL A 202 23.75 10.29 -16.54
CA VAL A 202 23.44 10.73 -17.90
C VAL A 202 22.32 9.88 -18.47
N ASN A 203 21.23 10.53 -18.88
CA ASN A 203 20.09 9.88 -19.53
C ASN A 203 19.93 10.41 -20.97
N ASP A 204 19.95 9.50 -21.95
CA ASP A 204 19.74 9.83 -23.37
C ASP A 204 18.25 10.01 -23.65
N ARG A 205 17.86 11.20 -24.12
CA ARG A 205 16.47 11.55 -24.45
C ARG A 205 16.17 11.36 -25.94
N GLY A 206 17.14 10.94 -26.75
CA GLY A 206 17.05 10.82 -28.20
C GLY A 206 17.44 12.11 -28.92
N ASP A 207 17.63 12.03 -30.24
CA ASP A 207 17.95 13.17 -31.13
C ASP A 207 19.18 14.00 -30.72
N GLY A 208 20.14 13.37 -30.04
CA GLY A 208 21.35 14.05 -29.53
C GLY A 208 21.10 14.93 -28.31
N ILE A 209 19.95 14.76 -27.63
CA ILE A 209 19.59 15.49 -26.41
C ILE A 209 19.85 14.58 -25.21
N TYR A 210 20.60 15.09 -24.25
CA TYR A 210 20.94 14.38 -23.02
C TYR A 210 20.47 15.17 -21.81
N GLN A 211 19.92 14.47 -20.83
CA GLN A 211 19.68 15.01 -19.50
C GLN A 211 20.81 14.56 -18.58
N VAL A 212 21.51 15.53 -17.99
CA VAL A 212 22.63 15.30 -17.08
C VAL A 212 22.24 15.85 -15.72
N GLN A 213 22.50 15.08 -14.66
CA GLN A 213 22.29 15.56 -13.30
C GLN A 213 23.24 16.72 -12.98
N GLY A 214 22.75 17.77 -12.32
CA GLY A 214 23.56 18.98 -12.04
C GLY A 214 24.79 18.73 -11.17
N MET A 215 24.83 17.62 -10.44
CA MET A 215 25.93 17.20 -9.58
C MET A 215 26.85 16.15 -10.21
N ALA A 216 26.63 15.79 -11.48
CA ALA A 216 27.44 14.78 -12.15
C ALA A 216 28.94 15.19 -12.16
N PRO A 217 29.86 14.34 -11.67
CA PRO A 217 31.29 14.61 -11.74
C PRO A 217 31.76 14.78 -13.18
N ILE A 218 32.67 15.73 -13.41
CA ILE A 218 33.22 16.03 -14.75
C ILE A 218 33.86 14.79 -15.40
N GLU A 219 34.48 13.94 -14.57
CA GLU A 219 35.10 12.68 -15.03
C GLU A 219 34.07 11.71 -15.60
N ALA A 220 32.90 11.58 -14.96
CA ALA A 220 31.81 10.73 -15.42
C ALA A 220 31.14 11.29 -16.69
N PHE A 221 30.98 12.61 -16.77
CA PHE A 221 30.50 13.29 -17.98
C PHE A 221 31.43 13.03 -19.17
N ASN A 222 32.74 13.26 -18.99
CA ASN A 222 33.73 13.04 -20.05
C ASN A 222 33.83 11.57 -20.47
N ALA A 223 33.71 10.62 -19.53
CA ALA A 223 33.68 9.20 -19.87
C ALA A 223 32.50 8.83 -20.78
N HIS A 224 31.36 9.51 -20.65
CA HIS A 224 30.18 9.27 -21.48
C HIS A 224 30.24 9.98 -22.84
N PHE A 225 30.78 11.21 -22.90
CA PHE A 225 30.73 12.07 -24.09
C PHE A 225 32.04 12.20 -24.89
N GLY A 226 33.19 11.77 -24.34
CA GLY A 226 34.50 11.82 -25.00
C GLY A 226 35.32 13.06 -24.66
#